data_AF-A0A1F7I4Q7-F1
#
_entry.id   AF-A0A1F7I4Q7-F1
#
_cell.length_a   1.000
_cell.length_b   1.000
_cell.length_c   1.000
_cell.angle_alpha   90.00
_cell.angle_beta   90.00
_cell.angle_gamma   90.00
#
_symmetry.space_group_name_H-M   'P 1'
#
loop_
_entity.id
_entity.type
_entity.pdbx_description
1 polymer ?
#
loop_
_entity_poly.entity_id
_entity_poly.type
_entity_poly.pdbx_seq_one_letter_code
_entity_poly.pdbx_strand_id
1 'polypeptide(L)'
;MAWLPCYYQDMDGKRAVILSFAAYAAGYTFTYLGSLYLKADFISERSSVVMSMYSIMTTILLTLIFTAWYFYSQRTKPRLTYGLYFGCAIVFFFFIGDFVLTVLPSVLNGNITRALSYYINPLFITHLAIIPIVAAVTGEYLAKVKRPH
;
A
#
# COMPACT_ATOMS: atom_id res chain seq x y z
N MET A 1 -15.40 27.26 -8.62
CA MET A 1 -14.37 26.21 -8.75
C MET A 1 -12.99 26.86 -8.61
N ALA A 2 -12.43 26.96 -7.40
CA ALA A 2 -11.09 27.53 -7.16
C ALA A 2 -10.53 27.22 -5.76
N TRP A 3 -10.74 26.01 -5.22
CA TRP A 3 -10.25 25.63 -3.87
C TRP A 3 -9.16 24.55 -3.86
N LEU A 4 -8.84 23.95 -5.02
CA LEU A 4 -7.79 22.93 -5.12
C LEU A 4 -6.32 23.45 -5.16
N PRO A 5 -5.97 24.68 -5.60
CA PRO A 5 -4.54 25.00 -5.78
C PRO A 5 -3.77 25.24 -4.48
N CYS A 6 -4.41 25.77 -3.43
CA CYS A 6 -3.71 26.08 -2.17
C CYS A 6 -3.49 24.87 -1.26
N TYR A 7 -4.18 23.74 -1.50
CA TYR A 7 -4.04 22.53 -0.68
C TYR A 7 -2.84 21.66 -1.09
N TYR A 8 -2.34 21.82 -2.31
CA TYR A 8 -1.27 21.00 -2.88
C TYR A 8 0.14 21.58 -2.68
N GLN A 9 0.27 22.85 -2.31
CA GLN A 9 1.57 23.53 -2.24
C GLN A 9 2.45 23.06 -1.08
N ASP A 10 1.88 22.47 -0.03
CA ASP A 10 2.65 22.05 1.15
C ASP A 10 2.91 20.54 1.24
N MET A 11 2.45 19.75 0.26
CA MET A 11 2.74 18.31 0.21
C MET A 11 3.97 18.04 -0.65
N ASP A 12 5.02 17.47 -0.06
CA ASP A 12 6.16 16.96 -0.83
C ASP A 12 5.76 15.70 -1.61
N GLY A 13 5.17 15.91 -2.79
CA GLY A 13 4.70 14.85 -3.68
C GLY A 13 5.82 13.92 -4.15
N LYS A 14 7.06 14.42 -4.28
CA LYS A 14 8.21 13.57 -4.64
C LYS A 14 8.47 12.53 -3.57
N ARG A 15 8.46 12.92 -2.30
CA ARG A 15 8.59 11.98 -1.17
C ARG A 15 7.41 11.02 -1.08
N ALA A 16 6.19 11.49 -1.33
CA ALA A 16 5.02 10.63 -1.35
C ALA A 16 5.18 9.49 -2.37
N VAL A 17 5.67 9.81 -3.57
CA VAL A 17 5.98 8.81 -4.62
C VAL A 17 7.08 7.84 -4.18
N ILE A 18 8.22 8.36 -3.69
CA ILE A 18 9.36 7.52 -3.28
C ILE A 18 8.97 6.56 -2.16
N LEU A 19 8.27 7.05 -1.14
CA LEU A 19 7.84 6.21 -0.01
C LEU A 19 6.74 5.23 -0.40
N SER A 20 5.88 5.59 -1.35
CA SER A 20 4.88 4.66 -1.90
C SER A 20 5.54 3.52 -2.67
N PHE A 21 6.56 3.83 -3.48
CA PHE A 21 7.35 2.82 -4.18
C PHE A 21 8.14 1.93 -3.21
N ALA A 22 8.74 2.53 -2.17
CA ALA A 22 9.43 1.79 -1.13
C ALA A 22 8.48 0.87 -0.33
N ALA A 23 7.25 1.34 -0.05
CA ALA A 23 6.21 0.54 0.59
C ALA A 23 5.82 -0.68 -0.27
N TYR A 24 5.71 -0.49 -1.58
CA TYR A 24 5.49 -1.59 -2.52
C TYR A 24 6.65 -2.59 -2.50
N ALA A 25 7.89 -2.14 -2.68
CA ALA A 25 9.06 -3.01 -2.70
C ALA A 25 9.24 -3.79 -1.38
N ALA A 26 9.02 -3.13 -0.25
CA ALA A 26 9.01 -3.76 1.06
C ALA A 26 7.89 -4.79 1.17
N GLY A 27 6.66 -4.45 0.76
CA GLY A 27 5.52 -5.36 0.76
C GLY A 27 5.81 -6.63 -0.03
N TYR A 28 6.27 -6.48 -1.28
CA TYR A 28 6.65 -7.61 -2.11
C TYR A 28 7.74 -8.48 -1.46
N THR A 29 8.78 -7.85 -0.89
CA THR A 29 9.89 -8.55 -0.22
C THR A 29 9.41 -9.32 1.01
N PHE A 30 8.62 -8.70 1.89
CA PHE A 30 8.13 -9.37 3.10
C PHE A 30 7.17 -10.51 2.77
N THR A 31 6.30 -10.35 1.78
CA THR A 31 5.42 -11.45 1.38
C THR A 31 6.21 -12.60 0.77
N TYR A 32 7.25 -12.31 -0.04
CA TYR A 32 8.17 -13.34 -0.55
C TYR A 32 8.89 -14.07 0.60
N LEU A 33 9.46 -13.35 1.58
CA LEU A 33 10.11 -13.95 2.75
C LEU A 33 9.14 -14.81 3.58
N GLY A 34 7.92 -14.31 3.78
CA GLY A 34 6.86 -15.06 4.47
C GLY A 34 6.51 -16.36 3.76
N SER A 35 6.48 -16.36 2.43
CA SER A 35 6.21 -17.56 1.63
C SER A 35 7.31 -18.64 1.79
N LEU A 36 8.58 -18.23 1.83
CA LEU A 36 9.71 -19.13 2.08
C LEU A 36 9.65 -19.73 3.50
N TYR A 37 9.35 -18.88 4.48
CA TYR A 37 9.30 -19.30 5.89
C TYR A 37 8.12 -20.23 6.19
N LEU A 38 6.94 -19.89 5.65
CA LEU A 38 5.71 -20.65 5.86
C LEU A 38 5.55 -21.82 4.89
N LYS A 39 6.50 -22.02 3.96
CA LYS A 39 6.48 -23.04 2.89
C LYS A 39 5.14 -23.04 2.13
N ALA A 40 4.63 -21.86 1.82
CA ALA A 40 3.33 -21.68 1.19
C ALA A 40 3.49 -21.27 -0.28
N ASP A 41 2.83 -22.00 -1.19
CA ASP A 41 2.80 -21.66 -2.61
C ASP A 41 1.90 -20.46 -2.86
N PHE A 42 2.51 -19.34 -3.23
CA PHE A 42 1.86 -18.08 -3.63
C PHE A 42 0.88 -18.22 -4.80
N ILE A 43 1.11 -19.27 -5.58
CA ILE A 43 0.49 -19.54 -6.88
C ILE A 43 -0.77 -20.41 -6.74
N SER A 44 -0.93 -21.10 -5.61
CA SER A 44 -2.06 -21.99 -5.34
C SER A 44 -3.28 -21.17 -4.90
N GLU A 45 -4.43 -21.41 -5.54
CA GLU A 45 -5.74 -20.81 -5.21
C GLU A 45 -6.19 -21.05 -3.76
N ARG A 46 -5.50 -21.92 -3.01
CA ARG A 46 -5.64 -22.07 -1.56
C ARG A 46 -4.47 -21.40 -0.85
N SER A 47 -4.56 -20.09 -0.61
CA SER A 47 -3.70 -19.49 0.41
C SER A 47 -4.14 -20.03 1.77
N SER A 48 -3.20 -20.64 2.52
CA SER A 48 -3.45 -21.03 3.90
C SER A 48 -3.91 -19.80 4.70
N VAL A 49 -4.89 -19.97 5.60
CA VAL A 49 -5.40 -18.90 6.48
C VAL A 49 -4.23 -18.16 7.17
N VAL A 50 -3.19 -18.89 7.56
CA VAL A 50 -1.97 -18.34 8.18
C VAL A 50 -1.25 -17.36 7.25
N MET A 51 -1.09 -17.70 5.97
CA MET A 51 -0.43 -16.83 4.98
C MET A 51 -1.28 -15.59 4.69
N SER A 52 -2.61 -15.75 4.64
CA SER A 52 -3.54 -14.63 4.48
C SER A 52 -3.47 -13.66 5.65
N MET A 53 -3.45 -14.17 6.90
CA MET A 53 -3.27 -13.35 8.10
C MET A 53 -1.91 -12.64 8.11
N TYR A 54 -0.83 -13.36 7.76
CA TYR A 54 0.51 -12.79 7.66
C TYR A 54 0.57 -11.64 6.65
N SER A 55 -0.04 -11.82 5.46
CA SER A 55 -0.07 -10.79 4.42
C SER A 55 -0.83 -9.54 4.87
N ILE A 56 -1.98 -9.70 5.53
CA ILE A 56 -2.77 -8.59 6.06
C ILE A 56 -1.98 -7.85 7.16
N MET A 57 -1.40 -8.58 8.12
CA MET A 57 -0.63 -7.98 9.21
C MET A 57 0.59 -7.21 8.69
N THR A 58 1.31 -7.79 7.73
CA THR A 58 2.45 -7.15 7.05
C THR A 58 2.01 -5.87 6.34
N THR A 59 0.87 -5.91 5.64
CA THR A 59 0.32 -4.75 4.93
C THR A 59 -0.03 -3.61 5.89
N ILE A 60 -0.69 -3.93 7.01
CA ILE A 60 -1.01 -2.95 8.06
C ILE A 60 0.28 -2.34 8.63
N LEU A 61 1.25 -3.18 9.00
CA LEU A 61 2.51 -2.76 9.60
C LEU A 61 3.32 -1.84 8.66
N LEU A 62 3.49 -2.24 7.40
CA LEU A 62 4.22 -1.44 6.43
C LEU A 62 3.50 -0.12 6.14
N THR A 63 2.17 -0.15 5.97
CA THR A 63 1.39 1.07 5.75
C THR A 63 1.53 2.03 6.93
N LEU A 64 1.51 1.54 8.18
CA LEU A 64 1.77 2.33 9.38
C LEU A 64 3.16 2.97 9.34
N ILE A 65 4.22 2.18 9.09
CA ILE A 65 5.61 2.64 9.09
C ILE A 65 5.82 3.72 8.03
N PHE A 66 5.41 3.46 6.78
CA PHE A 66 5.63 4.40 5.68
C PHE A 66 4.76 5.66 5.81
N THR A 67 3.54 5.55 6.32
CA THR A 67 2.69 6.71 6.58
C THR A 67 3.26 7.57 7.71
N ALA A 68 3.72 6.93 8.79
CA ALA A 68 4.40 7.63 9.87
C ALA A 68 5.66 8.33 9.37
N TRP A 69 6.51 7.64 8.61
CA TRP A 69 7.72 8.21 8.06
C TRP A 69 7.44 9.38 7.12
N TYR A 70 6.43 9.26 6.25
CA TYR A 70 5.97 10.35 5.41
C TYR A 70 5.63 11.58 6.26
N PHE A 71 4.79 11.45 7.28
CA PHE A 71 4.37 12.58 8.11
C PHE A 71 5.43 13.10 9.08
N TYR A 72 6.34 12.27 9.59
CA TYR A 72 7.45 12.73 10.42
C TYR A 72 8.37 13.66 9.63
N SER A 73 8.60 13.33 8.35
CA SER A 73 9.50 14.08 7.48
C SER A 73 8.89 15.37 6.91
N GLN A 74 7.58 15.59 7.12
CA GLN A 74 6.85 16.77 6.64
C GLN A 74 6.81 17.87 7.69
N ARG A 75 6.90 19.13 7.23
CA ARG A 75 6.65 20.32 8.05
C ARG A 75 5.15 20.56 8.27
N THR A 76 4.31 20.02 7.41
CA THR A 76 2.85 20.11 7.53
C THR A 76 2.32 19.29 8.69
N LYS A 77 1.26 19.80 9.34
CA LYS A 77 0.54 19.03 10.35
C LYS A 77 -0.11 17.81 9.68
N PRO A 78 0.07 16.59 10.24
CA PRO A 78 -0.64 15.41 9.77
C PRO A 78 -2.15 15.64 9.88
N ARG A 79 -2.93 15.06 8.97
CA ARG A 79 -4.40 15.07 8.99
C ARG A 79 -4.93 13.79 8.37
N LEU A 80 -6.16 13.40 8.73
CA LEU A 80 -6.86 12.26 8.12
C LEU A 80 -6.87 12.32 6.59
N THR A 81 -7.23 13.46 6.01
CA THR A 81 -7.32 13.63 4.54
C THR A 81 -5.99 13.38 3.86
N TYR A 82 -4.90 13.92 4.41
CA TYR A 82 -3.56 13.71 3.88
C TYR A 82 -3.11 12.26 3.99
N GLY A 83 -3.49 11.56 5.08
CA GLY A 83 -3.22 10.14 5.25
C GLY A 83 -3.95 9.31 4.20
N LEU A 84 -5.21 9.66 3.92
CA LEU A 84 -6.00 9.01 2.89
C LEU A 84 -5.40 9.20 1.49
N TYR A 85 -4.99 10.42 1.12
CA TYR A 85 -4.31 10.67 -0.16
C TYR A 85 -3.00 9.89 -0.28
N PHE A 86 -2.20 9.83 0.78
CA PHE A 86 -0.96 9.05 0.77
C PHE A 86 -1.24 7.55 0.63
N GLY A 87 -2.24 7.02 1.34
CA GLY A 87 -2.66 5.63 1.20
C GLY A 87 -3.18 5.30 -0.21
N CYS A 88 -3.95 6.20 -0.83
CA CYS A 88 -4.36 6.07 -2.23
C CYS A 88 -3.15 6.08 -3.19
N ALA A 89 -2.12 6.89 -2.90
CA ALA A 89 -0.88 6.87 -3.67
C ALA A 89 -0.17 5.51 -3.54
N ILE A 90 -0.06 4.96 -2.34
CA ILE A 90 0.48 3.60 -2.12
C ILE A 90 -0.29 2.59 -2.96
N VAL A 91 -1.62 2.58 -2.88
CA VAL A 91 -2.48 1.68 -3.67
C VAL A 91 -2.22 1.81 -5.16
N PHE A 92 -2.13 3.04 -5.67
CA PHE A 92 -1.87 3.29 -7.09
C PHE A 92 -0.52 2.70 -7.54
N PHE A 93 0.55 2.93 -6.77
CA PHE A 93 1.87 2.35 -7.07
C PHE A 93 1.90 0.83 -6.89
N PHE A 94 1.14 0.30 -5.92
CA PHE A 94 0.98 -1.14 -5.72
C PHE A 94 0.33 -1.78 -6.94
N PHE A 95 -0.74 -1.16 -7.46
CA PHE A 95 -1.44 -1.64 -8.63
C PHE A 95 -0.56 -1.60 -9.89
N ILE A 96 0.20 -0.52 -10.10
CA ILE A 96 1.14 -0.43 -11.22
C ILE A 96 2.25 -1.48 -11.10
N GLY A 97 2.86 -1.61 -9.92
CA GLY A 97 3.93 -2.57 -9.68
C GLY A 97 3.46 -4.00 -9.92
N ASP A 98 2.31 -4.37 -9.35
CA ASP A 98 1.69 -5.66 -9.51
C ASP A 98 1.29 -5.94 -10.97
N PHE A 99 0.73 -4.94 -11.66
CA PHE A 99 0.42 -5.06 -13.08
C PHE A 99 1.67 -5.35 -13.92
N VAL A 100 2.77 -4.64 -13.68
CA VAL A 100 4.03 -4.82 -14.43
C VAL A 100 4.72 -6.15 -14.11
N LEU A 101 4.72 -6.58 -12.84
CA LEU A 101 5.45 -7.78 -12.42
C LEU A 101 4.66 -9.07 -12.56
N THR A 102 3.33 -9.02 -12.50
CA THR A 102 2.49 -10.22 -12.42
C THR A 102 1.54 -10.34 -13.59
N VAL A 103 0.81 -9.28 -13.94
CA VAL A 103 -0.23 -9.35 -14.98
C VAL A 103 0.35 -9.27 -16.39
N LEU A 104 1.21 -8.29 -16.66
CA LEU A 104 1.81 -8.10 -17.97
C LEU A 104 2.54 -9.37 -18.45
N PRO A 105 3.40 -10.04 -17.63
CA PRO A 105 4.02 -11.30 -18.04
C PRO A 105 3.00 -12.43 -18.26
N SER A 106 1.94 -12.49 -17.45
CA SER A 106 0.91 -13.53 -17.59
C SER A 106 0.08 -13.37 -18.87
N VAL A 107 -0.23 -12.13 -19.25
CA VAL A 107 -0.92 -11.79 -20.50
C VAL A 107 -0.03 -12.09 -21.71
N LEU A 108 1.24 -11.71 -21.67
CA LEU A 108 2.21 -12.00 -22.73
C LEU A 108 2.44 -13.51 -22.92
N ASN A 109 2.31 -14.31 -21.85
CA ASN A 109 2.39 -15.76 -21.89
C ASN A 109 1.04 -16.46 -22.19
N GLY A 110 0.00 -15.70 -22.57
CA GLY A 110 -1.30 -16.26 -22.99
C GLY A 110 -2.22 -16.74 -21.85
N ASN A 111 -1.87 -16.51 -20.58
CA ASN A 111 -2.61 -16.97 -19.41
C ASN A 111 -3.51 -15.88 -18.78
N ILE A 112 -4.36 -15.27 -19.58
CA ILE A 112 -5.20 -14.11 -19.19
C ILE A 112 -6.19 -14.47 -18.06
N THR A 113 -6.81 -15.65 -18.11
CA THR A 113 -7.79 -16.10 -17.11
C THR A 113 -7.22 -16.11 -15.70
N ARG A 114 -5.95 -16.52 -15.57
CA ARG A 114 -5.24 -16.58 -14.30
C ARG A 114 -4.87 -15.20 -13.76
N ALA A 115 -4.57 -14.26 -14.64
CA ALA A 115 -4.33 -12.87 -14.26
C ALA A 115 -5.62 -12.19 -13.77
N LEU A 116 -6.76 -12.47 -14.40
CA LEU A 116 -8.05 -11.91 -14.00
C LEU A 116 -8.57 -12.54 -12.70
N SER A 117 -8.39 -13.85 -12.48
CA SER A 117 -8.81 -14.49 -11.24
C SER A 117 -8.04 -13.99 -10.01
N TYR A 118 -6.80 -13.54 -10.20
CA TYR A 118 -6.01 -12.90 -9.14
C TYR A 118 -6.64 -11.58 -8.65
N TYR A 119 -7.12 -10.70 -9.55
CA TYR A 119 -7.71 -9.42 -9.16
C TYR A 119 -9.10 -9.53 -8.52
N ILE A 120 -9.83 -10.60 -8.83
CA ILE A 120 -11.15 -10.86 -8.25
C ILE A 120 -11.00 -11.51 -6.85
N ASN A 121 -9.78 -11.88 -6.46
CA ASN A 121 -9.51 -12.49 -5.16
C ASN A 121 -9.91 -11.53 -4.01
N PRO A 122 -10.78 -11.96 -3.07
CA PRO A 122 -11.18 -11.14 -1.94
C PRO A 122 -10.01 -10.63 -1.10
N LEU A 123 -8.91 -11.39 -1.01
CA LEU A 123 -7.70 -10.94 -0.30
C LEU A 123 -7.07 -9.75 -1.00
N PHE A 124 -6.95 -9.76 -2.33
CA PHE A 124 -6.41 -8.64 -3.08
C PHE A 124 -7.24 -7.37 -2.84
N ILE A 125 -8.56 -7.46 -2.96
CA ILE A 125 -9.49 -6.36 -2.69
C ILE A 125 -9.35 -5.86 -1.25
N THR A 126 -9.20 -6.77 -0.29
CA THR A 126 -9.00 -6.42 1.12
C THR A 126 -7.72 -5.63 1.34
N HIS A 127 -6.62 -5.98 0.65
CA HIS A 127 -5.37 -5.23 0.75
C HIS A 127 -5.53 -3.81 0.18
N LEU A 128 -6.19 -3.68 -0.97
CA LEU A 128 -6.48 -2.37 -1.57
C LEU A 128 -7.32 -1.47 -0.65
N ALA A 129 -8.26 -2.05 0.10
CA ALA A 129 -9.11 -1.30 1.02
C ALA A 129 -8.39 -0.93 2.33
N ILE A 130 -7.58 -1.84 2.89
CA ILE A 130 -6.91 -1.64 4.18
C ILE A 130 -5.87 -0.52 4.10
N ILE A 131 -5.10 -0.42 3.02
CA ILE A 131 -4.03 0.58 2.88
C ILE A 131 -4.52 2.02 3.11
N PRO A 132 -5.54 2.55 2.39
CA PRO A 132 -6.03 3.92 2.60
C PRO A 132 -6.65 4.11 3.99
N ILE A 133 -7.33 3.09 4.53
CA ILE A 133 -7.92 3.14 5.87
C ILE A 133 -6.82 3.29 6.93
N VAL A 134 -5.82 2.42 6.90
CA VAL A 134 -4.70 2.44 7.86
C VAL A 134 -3.92 3.74 7.73
N ALA A 135 -3.63 4.20 6.51
CA ALA A 135 -2.92 5.45 6.29
C ALA A 135 -3.71 6.66 6.82
N ALA A 136 -5.04 6.70 6.63
CA ALA A 136 -5.91 7.74 7.15
C ALA A 136 -5.92 7.76 8.70
N VAL A 137 -6.11 6.59 9.32
CA VAL A 137 -6.09 6.44 10.79
C VAL A 137 -4.73 6.83 11.36
N THR A 138 -3.64 6.45 10.70
CA THR A 138 -2.27 6.81 11.10
C THR A 138 -2.05 8.30 11.02
N GLY A 139 -2.49 8.94 9.92
CA GLY A 139 -2.40 10.39 9.75
C GLY A 139 -3.17 11.14 10.83
N GLU A 140 -4.38 10.70 11.16
CA GLU A 140 -5.20 11.29 12.23
C GLU A 140 -4.59 11.09 13.62
N TYR A 141 -4.05 9.90 13.90
CA TYR A 141 -3.36 9.62 15.16
C TYR A 141 -2.14 10.53 15.33
N LEU A 142 -1.30 10.64 14.30
CA LEU A 142 -0.12 11.50 14.33
C LEU A 142 -0.48 12.98 14.42
N ALA A 143 -1.64 13.41 13.91
CA ALA A 143 -2.13 14.77 14.07
C ALA A 143 -2.36 15.14 15.55
N LYS A 144 -2.83 14.17 16.34
CA LYS A 144 -3.08 14.34 17.78
C LYS A 144 -1.80 14.32 18.61
N VAL A 145 -0.79 13.58 18.16
CA VAL A 145 0.47 13.38 18.88
C VAL A 145 1.54 14.43 18.51
N LYS A 146 1.60 14.85 17.24
CA LYS A 146 2.60 15.81 16.74
C LYS A 146 2.17 17.24 17.06
N ARG A 147 2.76 17.85 18.10
CA ARG A 147 2.61 19.31 18.35
C ARG A 147 3.30 20.09 17.21
N PRO A 148 2.74 21.21 16.73
CA PRO A 148 3.46 22.06 15.78
C PRO A 148 4.80 22.48 16.40
N HIS A 149 5.88 22.29 15.64
CA HIS A 149 7.16 22.95 15.89
C HIS A 149 7.06 24.41 15.46
#